data_AF-A0A0D7CN75-F1
#
_entry.id   AF-A0A0D7CN75-F1
#
_cell.length_a   1.000
_cell.length_b   1.000
_cell.length_c   1.000
_cell.angle_alpha   90.00
_cell.angle_beta   90.00
_cell.angle_gamma   90.00
#
_symmetry.space_group_name_H-M   'P 1'
#
loop_
_entity.id
_entity.type
_entity.pdbx_description
1 polymer ?
#
loop_
_entity_poly.entity_id
_entity_poly.type
_entity_poly.pdbx_seq_one_letter_code
_entity_poly.pdbx_strand_id
1 'polypeptide(L)'
;MEWEMWEIRHQTRYGCGSWHRAVQQAGTLLDWEMEHRGIDAEERLRLVYARPALEREWADQKRLAALVLWRAAYDADVLVDDVVLGTIRRYYGRILGAQALRDGPVPDAAREIIDGDGPSPELLHQVAIILDKHALVDEATPHRIGPLTTVGYRARDLRSTPGWAEGDWTADLRIARKYLDHAWQKREDGSWRVTAADLQAAARAVPVEPTYDYPAAPVGPDGYRLWLQEAHYLLSVGTALAAVAGTLPRTSDGYIGPLAMVLSGHAGACLQLHDSVVDVEHLWSAEPVQPVDLSYWDLSHVPASLLRRTDEIKVLIQDLRVWLTVLAS
;
A
#
# COMPACT_ATOMS: atom_id res chain seq x y z
N MET A 1 -27.63 5.95 17.56
CA MET A 1 -26.65 5.76 18.65
C MET A 1 -25.65 4.64 18.36
N GLU A 2 -26.04 3.36 18.28
CA GLU A 2 -25.05 2.27 18.02
C GLU A 2 -24.35 2.39 16.66
N TRP A 3 -25.09 2.67 15.59
CA TRP A 3 -24.52 2.89 14.25
C TRP A 3 -23.56 4.10 14.17
N GLU A 4 -23.89 5.20 14.87
CA GLU A 4 -23.04 6.40 14.90
C GLU A 4 -21.73 6.13 15.62
N MET A 5 -21.76 5.39 16.74
CA MET A 5 -20.55 4.99 17.45
C MET A 5 -19.70 4.05 16.59
N TRP A 6 -20.30 3.11 15.87
CA TRP A 6 -19.60 2.22 14.93
C TRP A 6 -18.88 3.00 13.81
N GLU A 7 -19.54 4.01 13.23
CA GLU A 7 -18.94 4.88 12.22
C GLU A 7 -17.82 5.76 12.79
N ILE A 8 -17.98 6.28 14.01
CA ILE A 8 -16.93 7.04 14.70
C ILE A 8 -15.68 6.17 14.94
N ARG A 9 -15.84 4.88 15.26
CA ARG A 9 -14.69 3.95 15.39
C ARG A 9 -13.92 3.85 14.07
N HIS A 10 -14.61 3.81 12.92
CA HIS A 10 -13.97 3.79 11.61
C HIS A 10 -13.24 5.10 11.30
N GLN A 11 -13.88 6.25 11.53
CA GLN A 11 -13.26 7.55 11.34
C GLN A 11 -12.00 7.72 12.19
N THR A 12 -12.04 7.22 13.42
CA THR A 12 -10.88 7.22 14.33
C THR A 12 -9.78 6.26 13.85
N ARG A 13 -10.13 5.04 13.40
CA ARG A 13 -9.15 4.03 12.96
C ARG A 13 -8.54 4.31 11.59
N TYR A 14 -9.26 4.96 10.68
CA TYR A 14 -8.85 5.07 9.27
C TYR A 14 -8.70 6.51 8.78
N GLY A 15 -9.05 7.51 9.60
CA GLY A 15 -9.19 8.90 9.14
C GLY A 15 -10.36 9.12 8.17
N CYS A 16 -11.20 8.10 7.95
CA CYS A 16 -12.32 8.13 7.01
C CYS A 16 -13.46 7.21 7.46
N GLY A 17 -14.64 7.40 6.87
CA GLY A 17 -15.82 6.58 7.19
C GLY A 17 -15.72 5.12 6.72
N SER A 18 -16.55 4.26 7.30
CA SER A 18 -16.57 2.81 7.05
C SER A 18 -16.81 2.48 5.57
N TRP A 19 -17.74 3.20 4.92
CA TRP A 19 -18.03 3.01 3.50
C TRP A 19 -16.85 3.37 2.61
N HIS A 20 -16.18 4.50 2.90
CA HIS A 20 -15.01 4.92 2.14
C HIS A 20 -13.90 3.87 2.24
N ARG A 21 -13.65 3.35 3.46
CA ARG A 21 -12.69 2.28 3.66
C ARG A 21 -13.08 1.02 2.88
N ALA A 22 -14.34 0.59 2.94
CA ALA A 22 -14.81 -0.59 2.20
C ALA A 22 -14.61 -0.45 0.68
N VAL A 23 -14.85 0.74 0.12
CA VAL A 23 -14.62 1.03 -1.31
C VAL A 23 -13.13 0.97 -1.67
N GLN A 24 -12.25 1.48 -0.80
CA GLN A 24 -10.80 1.37 -0.99
C GLN A 24 -10.36 -0.10 -1.00
N GLN A 25 -10.75 -0.87 0.02
CA GLN A 25 -10.39 -2.29 0.15
C GLN A 25 -10.93 -3.12 -1.01
N ALA A 26 -12.19 -2.94 -1.38
CA ALA A 26 -12.78 -3.60 -2.53
C ALA A 26 -12.04 -3.25 -3.83
N GLY A 27 -11.70 -1.96 -4.02
CA GLY A 27 -10.87 -1.51 -5.14
C GLY A 27 -9.59 -2.32 -5.25
N THR A 28 -8.77 -2.35 -4.20
CA THR A 28 -7.51 -3.11 -4.18
C THR A 28 -7.69 -4.59 -4.53
N LEU A 29 -8.71 -5.26 -3.99
CA LEU A 29 -8.98 -6.67 -4.29
C LEU A 29 -9.36 -6.88 -5.77
N LEU A 30 -10.30 -6.08 -6.29
CA LEU A 30 -10.72 -6.16 -7.69
C LEU A 30 -9.60 -5.78 -8.66
N ASP A 31 -8.86 -4.73 -8.34
CA ASP A 31 -7.85 -4.18 -9.22
C ASP A 31 -6.70 -5.17 -9.42
N TRP A 32 -6.30 -5.84 -8.34
CA TRP A 32 -5.35 -6.93 -8.38
C TRP A 32 -5.84 -8.10 -9.23
N GLU A 33 -7.11 -8.50 -9.11
CA GLU A 33 -7.69 -9.59 -9.90
C GLU A 33 -7.78 -9.27 -11.39
N MET A 34 -8.09 -8.02 -11.75
CA MET A 34 -8.10 -7.58 -13.14
C MET A 34 -6.70 -7.65 -13.74
N GLU A 35 -5.70 -7.17 -13.03
CA GLU A 35 -4.33 -7.18 -13.51
C GLU A 35 -3.76 -8.60 -13.64
N HIS A 36 -4.10 -9.50 -12.71
CA HIS A 36 -3.76 -10.93 -12.82
C HIS A 36 -4.43 -11.63 -14.01
N ARG A 37 -5.48 -11.05 -14.60
CA ARG A 37 -6.08 -11.50 -15.86
C ARG A 37 -5.45 -10.83 -17.09
N GLY A 38 -4.38 -10.06 -16.91
CA GLY A 38 -3.71 -9.30 -17.97
C GLY A 38 -4.42 -7.98 -18.33
N ILE A 39 -5.28 -7.46 -17.44
CA ILE A 39 -6.02 -6.21 -17.64
C ILE A 39 -5.40 -5.12 -16.75
N ASP A 40 -4.24 -4.62 -17.18
CA ASP A 40 -3.53 -3.50 -16.55
C ASP A 40 -4.19 -2.13 -16.87
N ALA A 41 -3.62 -1.04 -16.37
CA ALA A 41 -4.18 0.31 -16.58
C ALA A 41 -4.31 0.73 -18.06
N GLU A 42 -3.35 0.34 -18.91
CA GLU A 42 -3.37 0.66 -20.34
C GLU A 42 -4.45 -0.16 -21.06
N GLU A 43 -4.51 -1.46 -20.77
CA GLU A 43 -5.50 -2.37 -21.32
C GLU A 43 -6.92 -1.98 -20.86
N ARG A 44 -7.10 -1.57 -19.61
CA ARG A 44 -8.37 -1.04 -19.10
C ARG A 44 -8.86 0.14 -19.91
N LEU A 45 -7.97 1.11 -20.15
CA LEU A 45 -8.28 2.28 -20.93
C LEU A 45 -8.68 1.89 -22.36
N ARG A 46 -7.94 0.97 -22.98
CA ARG A 46 -8.26 0.43 -24.31
C ARG A 46 -9.63 -0.24 -24.34
N LEU A 47 -9.95 -1.06 -23.35
CA LEU A 47 -11.23 -1.77 -23.24
C LEU A 47 -12.41 -0.81 -23.03
N VAL A 48 -12.26 0.20 -22.17
CA VAL A 48 -13.30 1.23 -21.95
C VAL A 48 -13.53 2.05 -23.22
N TYR A 49 -12.48 2.43 -23.96
CA TYR A 49 -12.65 3.10 -25.25
C TYR A 49 -13.42 2.23 -26.26
N ALA A 50 -13.16 0.91 -26.27
CA ALA A 50 -13.87 -0.02 -27.16
C ALA A 50 -15.32 -0.29 -26.71
N ARG A 51 -15.57 -0.34 -25.39
CA ARG A 51 -16.89 -0.58 -24.79
C ARG A 51 -17.06 0.29 -23.54
N PRO A 52 -17.60 1.52 -23.68
CA PRO A 52 -17.74 2.46 -22.56
C PRO A 52 -18.59 1.93 -21.39
N ALA A 53 -19.51 0.99 -21.65
CA ALA A 53 -20.31 0.35 -20.60
C ALA A 53 -19.47 -0.41 -19.55
N LEU A 54 -18.25 -0.86 -19.91
CA LEU A 54 -17.36 -1.59 -19.00
C LEU A 54 -16.94 -0.74 -17.80
N GLU A 55 -16.79 0.57 -17.96
CA GLU A 55 -16.44 1.45 -16.85
C GLU A 55 -17.51 1.41 -15.75
N ARG A 56 -18.79 1.43 -16.15
CA ARG A 56 -19.91 1.29 -15.22
C ARG A 56 -19.99 -0.11 -14.62
N GLU A 57 -19.81 -1.15 -15.44
CA GLU A 57 -19.81 -2.54 -14.96
C GLU A 57 -18.73 -2.78 -13.88
N TRP A 58 -17.52 -2.28 -14.09
CA TRP A 58 -16.43 -2.39 -13.10
C TRP A 58 -16.68 -1.52 -11.86
N ALA A 59 -17.24 -0.32 -12.03
CA ALA A 59 -17.65 0.50 -10.89
C ALA A 59 -18.72 -0.20 -10.04
N ASP A 60 -19.70 -0.86 -10.66
CA ASP A 60 -20.74 -1.61 -9.98
C ASP A 60 -20.18 -2.85 -9.26
N GLN A 61 -19.24 -3.57 -9.88
CA GLN A 61 -18.53 -4.68 -9.22
C GLN A 61 -17.78 -4.20 -7.97
N LYS A 62 -17.05 -3.07 -8.08
CA LYS A 62 -16.31 -2.48 -6.96
C LYS A 62 -17.23 -2.08 -5.81
N ARG A 63 -18.33 -1.40 -6.12
CA ARG A 63 -19.27 -0.96 -5.09
C ARG A 63 -20.04 -2.14 -4.47
N LEU A 64 -20.39 -3.17 -5.24
CA LEU A 64 -21.03 -4.37 -4.69
C LEU A 64 -20.08 -5.15 -3.78
N ALA A 65 -18.81 -5.32 -4.17
CA ALA A 65 -17.80 -5.89 -3.29
C ALA A 65 -17.62 -5.06 -2.02
N ALA A 66 -17.56 -3.73 -2.14
CA ALA A 66 -17.49 -2.83 -0.98
C ALA A 66 -18.69 -3.01 -0.06
N LEU A 67 -19.90 -3.15 -0.60
CA LEU A 67 -21.10 -3.41 0.18
C LEU A 67 -21.03 -4.75 0.91
N VAL A 68 -20.52 -5.81 0.27
CA VAL A 68 -20.29 -7.10 0.93
C VAL A 68 -19.32 -6.96 2.12
N LEU A 69 -18.18 -6.29 1.91
CA LEU A 69 -17.19 -6.07 2.97
C LEU A 69 -17.77 -5.23 4.12
N TRP A 70 -18.46 -4.15 3.78
CA TRP A 70 -19.12 -3.26 4.73
C TRP A 70 -20.18 -3.99 5.56
N ARG A 71 -21.04 -4.79 4.89
CA ARG A 71 -22.08 -5.58 5.54
C ARG A 71 -21.50 -6.61 6.48
N ALA A 72 -20.43 -7.29 6.04
CA ALA A 72 -19.72 -8.25 6.86
C ALA A 72 -19.14 -7.63 8.13
N ALA A 73 -18.55 -6.43 8.01
CA ALA A 73 -18.03 -5.67 9.13
C ALA A 73 -19.15 -5.24 10.10
N TYR A 74 -20.23 -4.68 9.56
CA TYR A 74 -21.36 -4.18 10.34
C TYR A 74 -22.03 -5.27 11.15
N ASP A 75 -22.38 -6.41 10.53
CA ASP A 75 -23.06 -7.51 11.21
C ASP A 75 -22.17 -8.22 12.25
N ALA A 76 -20.84 -8.13 12.10
CA ALA A 76 -19.89 -8.66 13.08
C ALA A 76 -19.48 -7.62 14.14
N ASP A 77 -19.97 -6.37 14.04
CA ASP A 77 -19.57 -5.22 14.87
C ASP A 77 -18.05 -4.99 14.91
N VAL A 78 -17.37 -5.27 13.80
CA VAL A 78 -15.93 -5.04 13.62
C VAL A 78 -15.67 -3.92 12.63
N LEU A 79 -14.41 -3.53 12.48
CA LEU A 79 -14.01 -2.60 11.45
C LEU A 79 -13.84 -3.31 10.11
N VAL A 80 -13.97 -2.58 8.99
CA VAL A 80 -13.86 -3.15 7.64
C VAL A 80 -12.58 -3.97 7.44
N ASP A 81 -11.43 -3.48 7.90
CA ASP A 81 -10.16 -4.19 7.75
C ASP A 81 -10.08 -5.46 8.58
N ASP A 82 -10.86 -5.57 9.65
CA ASP A 82 -10.81 -6.68 10.62
C ASP A 82 -11.73 -7.83 10.20
N VAL A 83 -12.50 -7.66 9.12
CA VAL A 83 -13.32 -8.73 8.54
C VAL A 83 -12.42 -9.87 8.09
N VAL A 84 -12.69 -11.07 8.60
CA VAL A 84 -12.01 -12.30 8.20
C VAL A 84 -12.49 -12.73 6.82
N LEU A 85 -11.57 -12.88 5.86
CA LEU A 85 -11.91 -13.22 4.47
C LEU A 85 -12.62 -14.58 4.33
N GLY A 86 -12.37 -15.56 5.20
CA GLY A 86 -13.14 -16.82 5.17
C GLY A 86 -14.65 -16.65 5.43
N THR A 87 -15.06 -15.54 6.07
CA THR A 87 -16.45 -15.35 6.55
C THR A 87 -17.36 -14.64 5.55
N ILE A 88 -16.80 -13.96 4.55
CA ILE A 88 -17.59 -13.12 3.62
C ILE A 88 -18.48 -13.93 2.67
N ARG A 89 -18.20 -15.23 2.48
CA ARG A 89 -18.99 -16.16 1.65
C ARG A 89 -20.49 -16.15 1.96
N ARG A 90 -20.87 -15.90 3.21
CA ARG A 90 -22.28 -15.85 3.63
C ARG A 90 -23.06 -14.70 2.97
N TYR A 91 -22.39 -13.66 2.48
CA TYR A 91 -23.01 -12.45 1.92
C TYR A 91 -23.19 -12.47 0.40
N TYR A 92 -22.59 -13.42 -0.30
CA TYR A 92 -22.74 -13.55 -1.76
C TYR A 92 -23.10 -14.97 -2.23
N GLY A 93 -23.41 -15.88 -1.31
CA GLY A 93 -23.94 -17.21 -1.64
C GLY A 93 -25.28 -17.12 -2.39
N ARG A 94 -25.45 -17.94 -3.45
CA ARG A 94 -26.48 -17.84 -4.51
C ARG A 94 -27.95 -17.60 -4.10
N ILE A 95 -28.38 -17.92 -2.88
CA ILE A 95 -29.78 -17.77 -2.45
C ILE A 95 -29.90 -16.86 -1.21
N LEU A 96 -28.99 -16.98 -0.25
CA LEU A 96 -29.06 -16.23 1.02
C LEU A 96 -28.30 -14.90 0.98
N GLY A 97 -27.30 -14.75 0.09
CA GLY A 97 -26.44 -13.56 0.04
C GLY A 97 -27.18 -12.31 -0.47
N ALA A 98 -27.91 -12.44 -1.58
CA ALA A 98 -28.68 -11.33 -2.14
C ALA A 98 -29.77 -10.80 -1.19
N GLN A 99 -30.31 -11.68 -0.35
CA GLN A 99 -31.30 -11.33 0.67
C GLN A 99 -30.63 -10.73 1.92
N ALA A 100 -29.51 -11.29 2.38
CA ALA A 100 -28.73 -10.75 3.49
C ALA A 100 -28.18 -9.32 3.23
N LEU A 101 -27.95 -8.96 1.98
CA LEU A 101 -27.56 -7.61 1.56
C LEU A 101 -28.75 -6.62 1.53
N ARG A 102 -30.00 -7.10 1.38
CA ARG A 102 -31.21 -6.26 1.34
C ARG A 102 -31.84 -6.06 2.71
N ASP A 103 -31.83 -7.10 3.54
CA ASP A 103 -32.62 -7.15 4.77
C ASP A 103 -31.98 -6.38 5.95
N GLY A 104 -30.94 -5.58 5.69
CA GLY A 104 -30.26 -4.80 6.72
C GLY A 104 -29.79 -3.42 6.27
N PRO A 105 -29.16 -2.63 7.16
CA PRO A 105 -28.69 -1.29 6.82
C PRO A 105 -27.72 -1.31 5.65
N VAL A 106 -27.83 -0.28 4.82
CA VAL A 106 -26.99 -0.04 3.65
C VAL A 106 -26.57 1.42 3.59
N PRO A 107 -25.29 1.73 3.30
CA PRO A 107 -24.83 3.10 3.10
C PRO A 107 -25.60 3.80 1.99
N ASP A 108 -25.90 5.10 2.16
CA ASP A 108 -26.64 5.89 1.16
C ASP A 108 -26.01 5.80 -0.24
N ALA A 109 -24.68 5.86 -0.30
CA ALA A 109 -23.91 5.76 -1.54
C ALA A 109 -23.92 4.36 -2.19
N ALA A 110 -24.43 3.34 -1.49
CA ALA A 110 -24.57 1.97 -1.98
C ALA A 110 -26.02 1.61 -2.34
N ARG A 111 -27.00 2.48 -2.05
CA ARG A 111 -28.42 2.22 -2.29
C ARG A 111 -28.75 1.96 -3.75
N GLU A 112 -28.10 2.68 -4.66
CA GLU A 112 -28.28 2.49 -6.12
C GLU A 112 -28.03 1.05 -6.60
N ILE A 113 -27.28 0.25 -5.85
CA ILE A 113 -26.92 -1.14 -6.20
C ILE A 113 -27.96 -2.14 -5.69
N ILE A 114 -28.65 -1.80 -4.61
CA ILE A 114 -29.60 -2.68 -3.93
C ILE A 114 -31.06 -2.30 -4.16
N ASP A 115 -31.34 -1.07 -4.56
CA ASP A 115 -32.69 -0.58 -4.82
C ASP A 115 -33.33 -1.33 -6.01
N GLY A 116 -34.64 -1.60 -5.93
CA GLY A 116 -35.38 -2.36 -6.94
C GLY A 116 -35.23 -3.88 -6.79
N ASP A 117 -34.88 -4.58 -7.88
CA ASP A 117 -34.71 -6.04 -7.89
C ASP A 117 -33.36 -6.50 -7.29
N GLY A 118 -32.58 -5.58 -6.71
CA GLY A 118 -31.25 -5.80 -6.15
C GLY A 118 -30.16 -6.08 -7.20
N PRO A 119 -28.93 -6.42 -6.76
CA PRO A 119 -27.85 -6.68 -7.70
C PRO A 119 -28.17 -7.89 -8.58
N SER A 120 -27.87 -7.79 -9.86
CA SER A 120 -28.16 -8.87 -10.81
C SER A 120 -27.42 -10.16 -10.41
N PRO A 121 -27.99 -11.35 -10.66
CA PRO A 121 -27.32 -12.62 -10.35
C PRO A 121 -25.94 -12.75 -11.00
N GLU A 122 -25.76 -12.17 -12.17
CA GLU A 122 -24.49 -12.14 -12.90
C GLU A 122 -23.45 -11.29 -12.17
N LEU A 123 -23.82 -10.07 -11.74
CA LEU A 123 -22.93 -9.18 -11.00
C LEU A 123 -22.51 -9.79 -9.66
N LEU A 124 -23.46 -10.39 -8.92
CA LEU A 124 -23.19 -11.13 -7.69
C LEU A 124 -22.23 -12.30 -7.94
N HIS A 125 -22.42 -13.04 -9.04
CA HIS A 125 -21.56 -14.16 -9.37
C HIS A 125 -20.12 -13.71 -9.69
N GLN A 126 -19.96 -12.62 -10.42
CA GLN A 126 -18.65 -12.05 -10.74
C GLN A 126 -17.90 -11.57 -9.50
N VAL A 127 -18.60 -10.87 -8.60
CA VAL A 127 -18.02 -10.43 -7.31
C VAL A 127 -17.70 -11.62 -6.42
N ALA A 128 -18.57 -12.64 -6.36
CA ALA A 128 -18.31 -13.87 -5.61
C ALA A 128 -17.01 -14.57 -6.05
N ILE A 129 -16.79 -14.70 -7.37
CA ILE A 129 -15.56 -15.29 -7.91
C ILE A 129 -14.32 -14.54 -7.43
N ILE A 130 -14.35 -13.21 -7.43
CA ILE A 130 -13.22 -12.38 -7.01
C ILE A 130 -12.96 -12.54 -5.51
N LEU A 131 -13.99 -12.38 -4.69
CA LEU A 131 -13.86 -12.47 -3.24
C LEU A 131 -13.47 -13.88 -2.77
N ASP A 132 -13.98 -14.93 -3.42
CA ASP A 132 -13.63 -16.32 -3.11
C ASP A 132 -12.15 -16.62 -3.34
N LYS A 133 -11.53 -16.06 -4.40
CA LYS A 133 -10.10 -16.23 -4.62
C LYS A 133 -9.26 -15.68 -3.48
N HIS A 134 -9.63 -14.50 -2.97
CA HIS A 134 -8.93 -13.91 -1.82
C HIS A 134 -9.17 -14.69 -0.53
N ALA A 135 -10.39 -15.22 -0.33
CA ALA A 135 -10.70 -16.09 0.80
C ALA A 135 -9.95 -17.44 0.73
N LEU A 136 -9.75 -18.01 -0.45
CA LEU A 136 -9.04 -19.29 -0.64
C LEU A 136 -7.52 -19.19 -0.44
N VAL A 137 -6.92 -18.01 -0.66
CA VAL A 137 -5.50 -17.78 -0.39
C VAL A 137 -5.20 -17.99 1.11
N ASP A 138 -6.12 -17.58 1.98
CA ASP A 138 -6.03 -17.78 3.43
C ASP A 138 -5.98 -19.27 3.81
N GLU A 139 -6.79 -20.10 3.14
CA GLU A 139 -6.83 -21.55 3.34
C GLU A 139 -5.52 -22.23 2.90
N ALA A 140 -4.85 -21.70 1.87
CA ALA A 140 -3.65 -22.29 1.28
C ALA A 140 -2.34 -21.81 1.92
N THR A 141 -2.29 -20.60 2.48
CA THR A 141 -1.10 -20.01 3.09
C THR A 141 -1.49 -19.31 4.39
N PRO A 142 -1.55 -20.05 5.52
CA PRO A 142 -1.98 -19.50 6.79
C PRO A 142 -1.12 -18.29 7.20
N HIS A 143 -1.77 -17.28 7.74
CA HIS A 143 -1.12 -16.12 8.29
C HIS A 143 -0.13 -16.50 9.42
N ARG A 144 0.96 -15.74 9.60
CA ARG A 144 2.08 -16.09 10.51
C ARG A 144 1.68 -16.25 11.97
N ILE A 145 0.57 -15.64 12.36
CA ILE A 145 0.04 -15.61 13.73
C ILE A 145 -1.28 -16.39 13.90
N GLY A 146 -1.83 -16.93 12.81
CA GLY A 146 -3.08 -17.71 12.88
C GLY A 146 -3.65 -18.01 11.50
N PRO A 147 -4.71 -18.82 11.42
CA PRO A 147 -5.25 -19.29 10.15
C PRO A 147 -6.17 -18.29 9.44
N LEU A 148 -6.30 -17.05 9.94
CA LEU A 148 -7.29 -16.09 9.45
C LEU A 148 -6.63 -14.80 8.95
N THR A 149 -6.78 -14.55 7.65
CA THR A 149 -6.36 -13.33 6.98
C THR A 149 -7.55 -12.36 6.96
N THR A 150 -7.31 -11.16 7.47
CA THR A 150 -8.31 -10.09 7.42
C THR A 150 -8.24 -9.34 6.10
N VAL A 151 -9.33 -8.67 5.73
CA VAL A 151 -9.42 -7.83 4.51
C VAL A 151 -8.28 -6.81 4.46
N GLY A 152 -8.04 -6.10 5.58
CA GLY A 152 -7.02 -5.06 5.62
C GLY A 152 -5.61 -5.61 5.47
N TYR A 153 -5.30 -6.74 6.12
CA TYR A 153 -4.02 -7.41 5.94
C TYR A 153 -3.81 -7.80 4.48
N ARG A 154 -4.82 -8.42 3.85
CA ARG A 154 -4.72 -8.85 2.46
C ARG A 154 -4.51 -7.67 1.53
N ALA A 155 -5.25 -6.57 1.67
CA ALA A 155 -5.06 -5.43 0.79
C ALA A 155 -3.69 -4.75 0.97
N ARG A 156 -3.14 -4.68 2.20
CA ARG A 156 -1.75 -4.24 2.43
C ARG A 156 -0.75 -5.17 1.74
N ASP A 157 -1.00 -6.48 1.78
CA ASP A 157 -0.15 -7.49 1.15
C ASP A 157 -0.17 -7.35 -0.38
N LEU A 158 -1.35 -7.16 -0.96
CA LEU A 158 -1.51 -6.90 -2.39
C LEU A 158 -0.76 -5.63 -2.83
N ARG A 159 -0.95 -4.50 -2.13
CA ARG A 159 -0.21 -3.23 -2.37
C ARG A 159 1.30 -3.34 -2.27
N SER A 160 1.79 -4.36 -1.59
CA SER A 160 3.22 -4.61 -1.41
C SER A 160 3.73 -5.77 -2.27
N THR A 161 2.88 -6.35 -3.12
CA THR A 161 3.24 -7.47 -4.01
C THR A 161 3.99 -6.95 -5.24
N PRO A 162 5.19 -7.49 -5.56
CA PRO A 162 5.94 -7.12 -6.75
C PRO A 162 5.17 -7.29 -8.05
N GLY A 163 5.40 -6.38 -9.01
CA GLY A 163 4.84 -6.48 -10.35
C GLY A 163 3.35 -6.15 -10.46
N TRP A 164 2.73 -5.64 -9.39
CA TRP A 164 1.39 -5.06 -9.46
C TRP A 164 1.50 -3.57 -9.83
N ALA A 165 0.72 -3.04 -10.77
CA ALA A 165 0.89 -1.68 -11.31
C ALA A 165 0.73 -0.58 -10.25
N GLU A 166 -0.12 -0.78 -9.25
CA GLU A 166 -0.27 0.13 -8.09
C GLU A 166 0.82 -0.06 -7.02
N GLY A 167 1.73 -1.02 -7.22
CA GLY A 167 2.74 -1.45 -6.24
C GLY A 167 4.04 -1.99 -6.84
N ASP A 168 4.44 -1.59 -8.06
CA ASP A 168 5.69 -2.07 -8.69
C ASP A 168 6.91 -1.37 -8.10
N TRP A 169 7.05 -1.45 -6.78
CA TRP A 169 8.22 -0.98 -6.06
C TRP A 169 9.51 -1.63 -6.57
N THR A 170 9.41 -2.80 -7.20
CA THR A 170 10.57 -3.43 -7.85
C THR A 170 11.04 -2.71 -9.10
N ALA A 171 10.17 -1.99 -9.82
CA ALA A 171 10.61 -1.08 -10.89
C ALA A 171 11.37 0.11 -10.32
N ASP A 172 10.92 0.74 -9.25
CA ASP A 172 11.61 1.90 -8.66
C ASP A 172 12.97 1.54 -8.08
N LEU A 173 13.08 0.40 -7.39
CA LEU A 173 14.39 -0.12 -6.97
C LEU A 173 15.33 -0.36 -8.17
N ARG A 174 14.80 -0.92 -9.26
CA ARG A 174 15.56 -1.17 -10.49
C ARG A 174 16.00 0.14 -11.15
N ILE A 175 15.14 1.16 -11.15
CA ILE A 175 15.45 2.49 -11.66
C ILE A 175 16.53 3.14 -10.80
N ALA A 176 16.42 3.09 -9.47
CA ALA A 176 17.40 3.64 -8.55
C ALA A 176 18.79 2.99 -8.73
N ARG A 177 18.84 1.65 -8.80
CA ARG A 177 20.07 0.88 -9.10
C ARG A 177 20.63 1.26 -10.47
N LYS A 178 19.79 1.31 -11.51
CA LYS A 178 20.20 1.73 -12.86
C LYS A 178 20.80 3.12 -12.88
N TYR A 179 20.22 4.08 -12.14
CA TYR A 179 20.78 5.43 -12.04
C TYR A 179 22.13 5.43 -11.35
N LEU A 180 22.30 4.63 -10.30
CA LEU A 180 23.59 4.48 -9.60
C LEU A 180 24.66 3.88 -10.52
N ASP A 181 24.34 2.78 -11.20
CA ASP A 181 25.23 2.13 -12.18
C ASP A 181 25.60 3.08 -13.32
N HIS A 182 24.61 3.81 -13.83
CA HIS A 182 24.83 4.79 -14.89
C HIS A 182 25.74 5.94 -14.44
N ALA A 183 25.58 6.41 -13.20
CA ALA A 183 26.44 7.45 -12.65
C ALA A 183 27.88 6.94 -12.47
N TRP A 184 28.07 5.69 -12.05
CA TRP A 184 29.39 5.05 -12.02
C TRP A 184 30.03 4.98 -13.40
N GLN A 185 29.31 4.46 -14.39
CA GLN A 185 29.79 4.37 -15.78
C GLN A 185 30.21 5.74 -16.31
N LYS A 186 29.39 6.77 -16.09
CA LYS A 186 29.70 8.14 -16.51
C LYS A 186 30.93 8.74 -15.82
N ARG A 187 31.21 8.32 -14.59
CA ARG A 187 32.41 8.73 -13.86
C ARG A 187 33.64 8.02 -14.42
N GLU A 188 33.54 6.71 -14.67
CA GLU A 188 34.62 5.87 -15.19
C GLU A 188 35.02 6.24 -16.63
N ASP A 189 34.03 6.53 -17.50
CA ASP A 189 34.26 6.95 -18.88
C ASP A 189 34.63 8.44 -19.02
N GLY A 190 34.58 9.19 -17.91
CA GLY A 190 34.92 10.62 -17.86
C GLY A 190 33.86 11.56 -18.45
N SER A 191 32.69 11.05 -18.85
CA SER A 191 31.57 11.84 -19.39
C SER A 191 30.81 12.62 -18.32
N TRP A 192 31.01 12.31 -17.04
CA TRP A 192 30.61 13.12 -15.91
C TRP A 192 31.83 13.50 -15.07
N ARG A 193 32.14 14.81 -15.08
CA ARG A 193 33.13 15.39 -14.18
C ARG A 193 32.42 15.87 -12.92
N VAL A 194 32.72 15.22 -11.81
CA VAL A 194 32.19 15.57 -10.49
C VAL A 194 32.60 16.99 -10.15
N THR A 195 31.62 17.84 -9.87
CA THR A 195 31.83 19.26 -9.56
C THR A 195 31.87 19.49 -8.04
N ALA A 196 32.33 20.67 -7.62
CA ALA A 196 32.25 21.06 -6.21
C ALA A 196 30.79 21.11 -5.68
N ALA A 197 29.82 21.43 -6.54
CA ALA A 197 28.41 21.39 -6.20
C ALA A 197 27.92 19.95 -5.97
N ASP A 198 28.40 18.99 -6.77
CA ASP A 198 28.09 17.57 -6.59
C ASP A 198 28.65 17.06 -5.25
N LEU A 199 29.90 17.40 -4.92
CA LEU A 199 30.52 17.01 -3.65
C LEU A 199 29.77 17.59 -2.44
N GLN A 200 29.39 18.87 -2.53
CA GLN A 200 28.63 19.53 -1.47
C GLN A 200 27.23 18.91 -1.30
N ALA A 201 26.55 18.60 -2.40
CA ALA A 201 25.26 17.92 -2.37
C ALA A 201 25.39 16.49 -1.82
N ALA A 202 26.43 15.76 -2.23
CA ALA A 202 26.70 14.41 -1.74
C ALA A 202 26.90 14.40 -0.23
N ALA A 203 27.70 15.32 0.32
CA ALA A 203 27.91 15.46 1.76
C ALA A 203 26.61 15.77 2.53
N ARG A 204 25.69 16.55 1.95
CA ARG A 204 24.36 16.83 2.54
C ARG A 204 23.38 15.66 2.40
N ALA A 205 23.56 14.83 1.38
CA ALA A 205 22.69 13.70 1.06
C ALA A 205 23.09 12.40 1.77
N VAL A 206 24.27 12.32 2.40
CA VAL A 206 24.69 11.15 3.17
C VAL A 206 23.62 10.89 4.25
N PRO A 207 22.91 9.74 4.21
CA PRO A 207 21.92 9.43 5.23
C PRO A 207 22.58 9.38 6.61
N VAL A 208 22.04 10.17 7.55
CA VAL A 208 22.46 10.15 8.96
C VAL A 208 21.96 8.85 9.59
N GLU A 209 22.66 8.36 10.62
CA GLU A 209 22.18 7.22 11.40
C GLU A 209 20.73 7.46 11.88
N PRO A 210 19.89 6.41 11.86
CA PRO A 210 18.48 6.56 12.16
C PRO A 210 18.26 7.04 13.59
N THR A 211 17.42 8.07 13.71
CA THR A 211 16.83 8.48 14.99
C THR A 211 15.39 8.00 14.99
N TYR A 212 15.05 7.11 15.93
CA TYR A 212 13.75 6.45 16.00
C TYR A 212 12.84 7.09 17.07
N ASP A 213 12.76 8.41 17.04
CA ASP A 213 11.93 9.22 17.92
C ASP A 213 10.52 9.46 17.38
N TYR A 214 10.27 9.13 16.10
CA TYR A 214 8.98 9.30 15.44
C TYR A 214 8.47 8.04 14.70
N PRO A 215 7.18 7.67 14.88
CA PRO A 215 6.29 8.17 15.92
C PRO A 215 6.85 7.80 17.29
N ALA A 216 6.39 8.50 18.34
CA ALA A 216 6.73 8.16 19.71
C ALA A 216 6.14 6.78 20.05
N ALA A 217 6.87 5.73 19.71
CA ALA A 217 6.51 4.35 19.92
C ALA A 217 7.41 3.74 21.00
N PRO A 218 6.85 2.86 21.85
CA PRO A 218 7.63 2.10 22.82
C PRO A 218 8.64 1.22 22.07
N VAL A 219 9.83 1.08 22.68
CA VAL A 219 10.75 0.01 22.30
C VAL A 219 10.44 -1.18 23.19
N GLY A 220 10.33 -2.36 22.60
CA GLY A 220 10.07 -3.61 23.32
C GLY A 220 11.14 -3.88 24.38
N PRO A 221 10.83 -4.69 25.41
CA PRO A 221 11.79 -5.01 26.48
C PRO A 221 13.07 -5.71 25.97
N ASP A 222 13.02 -6.30 24.78
CA ASP A 222 14.11 -6.94 24.04
C ASP A 222 14.84 -6.00 23.07
N GLY A 223 14.47 -4.72 23.04
CA GLY A 223 14.98 -3.76 22.05
C GLY A 223 14.21 -3.78 20.73
N TYR A 224 13.12 -4.55 20.62
CA TYR A 224 12.32 -4.62 19.40
C TYR A 224 11.73 -3.25 19.05
N ARG A 225 11.83 -2.89 17.77
CA ARG A 225 11.29 -1.66 17.19
C ARG A 225 10.17 -2.01 16.25
N LEU A 226 9.10 -1.22 16.31
CA LEU A 226 8.00 -1.36 15.37
C LEU A 226 8.49 -1.01 13.96
N TRP A 227 7.97 -1.74 12.97
CA TRP A 227 8.16 -1.47 11.56
C TRP A 227 7.89 0.00 11.21
N LEU A 228 6.92 0.62 11.88
CA LEU A 228 6.53 2.01 11.67
C LEU A 228 7.71 2.97 11.90
N GLN A 229 8.53 2.75 12.93
CA GLN A 229 9.71 3.58 13.20
C GLN A 229 10.74 3.48 12.07
N GLU A 230 10.96 2.26 11.56
CA GLU A 230 11.85 2.00 10.43
C GLU A 230 11.35 2.66 9.14
N ALA A 231 10.04 2.57 8.88
CA ALA A 231 9.43 3.13 7.69
C ALA A 231 9.43 4.67 7.69
N HIS A 232 9.18 5.32 8.84
CA HIS A 232 9.29 6.79 8.97
C HIS A 232 10.72 7.29 8.78
N TYR A 233 11.71 6.55 9.29
CA TYR A 233 13.10 6.88 9.01
C TYR A 233 13.38 6.87 7.50
N LEU A 234 12.95 5.81 6.79
CA LEU A 234 13.14 5.73 5.34
C LEU A 234 12.41 6.85 4.59
N LEU A 235 11.19 7.22 5.00
CA LEU A 235 10.47 8.36 4.41
C LEU A 235 11.20 9.69 4.63
N SER A 236 11.79 9.88 5.81
CA SER A 236 12.57 11.07 6.15
C SER A 236 13.84 11.15 5.29
N VAL A 237 14.54 10.02 5.12
CA VAL A 237 15.67 9.90 4.18
C VAL A 237 15.22 10.23 2.75
N GLY A 238 14.14 9.63 2.27
CA GLY A 238 13.61 9.89 0.92
C GLY A 238 13.29 11.36 0.68
N THR A 239 12.65 12.01 1.65
CA THR A 239 12.32 13.45 1.60
C THR A 239 13.58 14.31 1.53
N ALA A 240 14.59 14.01 2.36
CA ALA A 240 15.86 14.73 2.34
C ALA A 240 16.61 14.55 1.02
N LEU A 241 16.65 13.32 0.48
CA LEU A 241 17.27 13.02 -0.81
C LEU A 241 16.58 13.78 -1.96
N ALA A 242 15.25 13.80 -1.98
CA ALA A 242 14.48 14.56 -2.98
C ALA A 242 14.78 16.07 -2.89
N ALA A 243 14.83 16.61 -1.67
CA ALA A 243 15.15 18.02 -1.45
C ALA A 243 16.55 18.37 -1.96
N VAL A 244 17.57 17.54 -1.65
CA VAL A 244 18.93 17.76 -2.14
C VAL A 244 19.01 17.63 -3.66
N ALA A 245 18.37 16.61 -4.23
CA ALA A 245 18.30 16.43 -5.68
C ALA A 245 17.74 17.67 -6.39
N GLY A 246 16.71 18.30 -5.81
CA GLY A 246 16.10 19.53 -6.32
C GLY A 246 17.00 20.77 -6.29
N THR A 247 18.10 20.75 -5.53
CA THR A 247 19.07 21.86 -5.48
C THR A 247 20.20 21.76 -6.51
N LEU A 248 20.36 20.60 -7.15
CA LEU A 248 21.44 20.36 -8.11
C LEU A 248 21.16 21.06 -9.45
N PRO A 249 22.18 21.69 -10.05
CA PRO A 249 22.03 22.33 -11.35
C PRO A 249 21.74 21.30 -12.43
N ARG A 250 20.97 21.73 -13.43
CA ARG A 250 20.81 20.96 -14.67
C ARG A 250 22.11 21.01 -15.48
N THR A 251 22.28 20.02 -16.35
CA THR A 251 23.38 20.02 -17.32
C THR A 251 23.25 21.18 -18.30
N SER A 252 24.30 21.47 -19.07
CA SER A 252 24.29 22.52 -20.10
C SER A 252 23.16 22.37 -21.13
N ASP A 253 22.73 21.13 -21.37
CA ASP A 253 21.66 20.80 -22.31
C ASP A 253 20.27 20.78 -21.64
N GLY A 254 20.18 21.16 -20.36
CA GLY A 254 18.93 21.25 -19.61
C GLY A 254 18.42 19.92 -19.04
N TYR A 255 19.24 18.87 -19.03
CA TYR A 255 18.90 17.57 -18.45
C TYR A 255 19.25 17.48 -16.95
N ILE A 256 18.64 16.52 -16.26
CA ILE A 256 18.99 16.19 -14.87
C ILE A 256 20.39 15.55 -14.85
N GLY A 257 21.28 16.06 -14.00
CA GLY A 257 22.64 15.52 -13.86
C GLY A 257 22.67 14.14 -13.18
N PRO A 258 23.76 13.36 -13.32
CA PRO A 258 23.84 11.99 -12.79
C PRO A 258 23.57 11.88 -11.28
N LEU A 259 24.17 12.75 -10.46
CA LEU A 259 23.92 12.76 -9.01
C LEU A 259 22.45 13.03 -8.69
N ALA A 260 21.83 14.02 -9.35
CA ALA A 260 20.42 14.33 -9.15
C ALA A 260 19.50 13.18 -9.55
N MET A 261 19.82 12.44 -10.63
CA MET A 261 19.09 11.22 -11.01
C MET A 261 19.21 10.14 -9.93
N VAL A 262 20.42 9.87 -9.44
CA VAL A 262 20.66 8.89 -8.37
C VAL A 262 19.84 9.25 -7.13
N LEU A 263 19.97 10.47 -6.63
CA LEU A 263 19.26 10.92 -5.43
C LEU A 263 17.73 10.85 -5.62
N SER A 264 17.22 11.25 -6.78
CA SER A 264 15.78 11.19 -7.09
C SER A 264 15.26 9.76 -7.16
N GLY A 265 16.01 8.82 -7.76
CA GLY A 265 15.61 7.41 -7.83
C GLY A 265 15.52 6.76 -6.44
N HIS A 266 16.50 7.03 -5.58
CA HIS A 266 16.49 6.53 -4.19
C HIS A 266 15.41 7.19 -3.34
N ALA A 267 15.19 8.50 -3.53
CA ALA A 267 14.09 9.20 -2.90
C ALA A 267 12.73 8.60 -3.29
N GLY A 268 12.51 8.34 -4.59
CA GLY A 268 11.29 7.73 -5.10
C GLY A 268 11.01 6.37 -4.45
N ALA A 269 12.01 5.50 -4.36
CA ALA A 269 11.89 4.20 -3.72
C ALA A 269 11.47 4.29 -2.23
N CYS A 270 12.00 5.26 -1.49
CA CYS A 270 11.62 5.51 -0.10
C CYS A 270 10.21 6.08 0.05
N LEU A 271 9.91 7.16 -0.68
CA LEU A 271 8.63 7.89 -0.59
C LEU A 271 7.42 7.03 -0.92
N GLN A 272 7.66 5.95 -1.66
CA GLN A 272 6.70 4.95 -2.01
C GLN A 272 6.13 4.15 -0.82
N LEU A 273 6.74 4.22 0.35
CA LEU A 273 6.21 3.66 1.59
C LEU A 273 5.11 4.54 2.22
N HIS A 274 4.88 5.76 1.72
CA HIS A 274 4.02 6.77 2.36
C HIS A 274 2.64 6.23 2.71
N ASP A 275 1.94 5.65 1.75
CA ASP A 275 0.57 5.17 1.97
C ASP A 275 0.50 3.98 2.92
N SER A 276 1.53 3.12 2.92
CA SER A 276 1.65 2.03 3.89
C SER A 276 1.93 2.56 5.30
N VAL A 277 2.76 3.59 5.42
CA VAL A 277 3.06 4.25 6.70
C VAL A 277 1.80 4.91 7.26
N VAL A 278 1.10 5.72 6.46
CA VAL A 278 -0.14 6.37 6.89
C VAL A 278 -1.19 5.34 7.33
N ASP A 279 -1.34 4.25 6.58
CA ASP A 279 -2.29 3.17 6.92
C ASP A 279 -1.94 2.53 8.28
N VAL A 280 -0.67 2.14 8.48
CA VAL A 280 -0.23 1.49 9.72
C VAL A 280 -0.13 2.46 10.90
N GLU A 281 0.17 3.74 10.67
CA GLU A 281 0.18 4.79 11.69
C GLU A 281 -1.22 5.03 12.25
N HIS A 282 -2.25 5.03 11.40
CA HIS A 282 -3.63 5.10 11.85
C HIS A 282 -4.04 3.85 12.65
N LEU A 283 -3.60 2.65 12.23
CA LEU A 283 -3.80 1.42 13.01
C LEU A 283 -3.11 1.53 14.38
N TRP A 284 -1.86 1.97 14.43
CA TRP A 284 -1.13 2.13 15.69
C TRP A 284 -1.80 3.15 16.62
N SER A 285 -2.16 4.32 16.09
CA SER A 285 -2.73 5.44 16.85
C SER A 285 -4.10 5.15 17.45
N ALA A 286 -4.84 4.23 16.84
CA ALA A 286 -6.17 3.83 17.30
C ALA A 286 -6.15 2.58 18.17
N GLU A 287 -4.98 2.06 18.56
CA GLU A 287 -4.90 0.99 19.56
C GLU A 287 -5.44 1.50 20.91
N PRO A 288 -6.43 0.82 21.51
CA PRO A 288 -7.06 1.30 22.75
C PRO A 288 -6.10 1.23 23.94
N VAL A 289 -5.15 0.29 23.89
CA VAL A 289 -4.08 0.10 24.87
C VAL A 289 -2.82 -0.29 24.10
N GLN A 290 -1.67 0.19 24.57
CA GLN A 290 -0.39 -0.21 24.01
C GLN A 290 -0.23 -1.75 24.02
N PRO A 291 0.07 -2.38 22.87
CA PRO A 291 0.30 -3.83 22.81
C PRO A 291 1.46 -4.26 23.72
N VAL A 292 1.28 -5.39 24.40
CA VAL A 292 2.30 -5.98 25.28
C VAL A 292 3.43 -6.60 24.45
N ASP A 293 3.09 -7.23 23.33
CA ASP A 293 4.03 -7.83 22.38
C ASP A 293 3.99 -7.04 21.06
N LEU A 294 4.99 -6.18 20.87
CA LEU A 294 5.13 -5.34 19.68
C LEU A 294 5.44 -6.17 18.43
N SER A 295 6.18 -7.28 18.59
CA SER A 295 6.54 -8.15 17.46
C SER A 295 5.32 -8.89 16.93
N TYR A 296 4.46 -9.35 17.84
CA TYR A 296 3.17 -9.93 17.50
C TYR A 296 2.27 -8.90 16.81
N TRP A 297 2.24 -7.66 17.31
CA TRP A 297 1.45 -6.60 16.69
C TRP A 297 1.90 -6.33 15.25
N ASP A 298 3.20 -6.16 15.00
CA ASP A 298 3.74 -5.95 13.66
C ASP A 298 3.40 -7.12 12.73
N LEU A 299 3.66 -8.35 13.16
CA LEU A 299 3.35 -9.55 12.39
C LEU A 299 1.86 -9.73 12.10
N SER A 300 0.97 -9.07 12.85
CA SER A 300 -0.48 -9.11 12.64
C SER A 300 -0.99 -8.04 11.67
N HIS A 301 -0.23 -6.95 11.48
CA HIS A 301 -0.69 -5.79 10.71
C HIS A 301 0.17 -5.49 9.48
N VAL A 302 1.45 -5.90 9.50
CA VAL A 302 2.47 -5.62 8.49
C VAL A 302 2.78 -6.90 7.70
N PRO A 303 2.32 -6.99 6.44
CA PRO A 303 2.53 -8.20 5.64
C PRO A 303 4.00 -8.47 5.30
N ALA A 304 4.32 -9.75 5.10
CA ALA A 304 5.68 -10.18 4.75
C ALA A 304 6.21 -9.51 3.46
N SER A 305 5.33 -9.22 2.50
CA SER A 305 5.64 -8.49 1.27
C SER A 305 6.09 -7.06 1.55
N LEU A 306 5.45 -6.37 2.49
CA LEU A 306 5.80 -5.01 2.94
C LEU A 306 7.11 -5.00 3.73
N LEU A 307 7.32 -5.99 4.60
CA LEU A 307 8.61 -6.18 5.30
C LEU A 307 9.75 -6.34 4.28
N ARG A 308 9.60 -7.26 3.32
CA ARG A 308 10.60 -7.48 2.26
C ARG A 308 10.88 -6.21 1.46
N ARG A 309 9.84 -5.46 1.07
CA ARG A 309 9.99 -4.17 0.38
C ARG A 309 10.84 -3.20 1.20
N THR A 310 10.56 -3.11 2.50
CA THR A 310 11.29 -2.24 3.43
C THR A 310 12.75 -2.66 3.55
N ASP A 311 13.03 -3.95 3.65
CA ASP A 311 14.40 -4.49 3.72
C ASP A 311 15.21 -4.20 2.44
N GLU A 312 14.60 -4.35 1.27
CA GLU A 312 15.25 -4.02 -0.01
C GLU A 312 15.55 -2.52 -0.14
N ILE A 313 14.66 -1.65 0.36
CA ILE A 313 14.90 -0.20 0.41
C ILE A 313 16.06 0.12 1.37
N LYS A 314 16.15 -0.57 2.52
CA LYS A 314 17.28 -0.40 3.45
C LYS A 314 18.62 -0.75 2.80
N VAL A 315 18.68 -1.87 2.07
CA VAL A 315 19.88 -2.25 1.30
C VAL A 315 20.22 -1.19 0.27
N LEU A 316 19.22 -0.71 -0.49
CA LEU A 316 19.40 0.34 -1.49
C LEU A 316 19.98 1.64 -0.88
N ILE A 317 19.48 2.07 0.28
CA ILE A 317 19.98 3.26 0.98
C ILE A 317 21.39 3.05 1.53
N GLN A 318 21.72 1.83 1.97
CA GLN A 318 23.09 1.51 2.38
C GLN A 318 24.07 1.57 1.21
N ASP A 319 23.70 1.06 0.03
CA ASP A 319 24.50 1.15 -1.19
C ASP A 319 24.74 2.62 -1.59
N LEU A 320 23.69 3.44 -1.54
CA LEU A 320 23.79 4.88 -1.78
C LEU A 320 24.75 5.56 -0.80
N ARG A 321 24.65 5.23 0.50
CA ARG A 321 25.52 5.82 1.53
C ARG A 321 26.99 5.53 1.25
N VAL A 322 27.32 4.28 0.91
CA VAL A 322 28.70 3.89 0.53
C VAL A 322 29.14 4.69 -0.69
N TRP A 323 28.31 4.77 -1.72
CA TRP A 323 28.62 5.52 -2.94
C TRP A 323 28.86 7.00 -2.70
N LEU A 324 27.96 7.68 -1.96
CA LEU A 324 28.11 9.10 -1.63
C LEU A 324 29.38 9.36 -0.81
N THR A 325 29.74 8.44 0.09
CA THR A 325 30.98 8.53 0.87
C THR A 325 32.20 8.44 -0.04
N VAL A 326 32.23 7.50 -0.99
CA VAL A 326 33.31 7.36 -1.98
C VAL A 326 33.36 8.53 -2.95
N LEU A 327 32.21 9.15 -3.25
CA LEU A 327 32.15 10.33 -4.11
C LEU A 327 32.71 11.57 -3.40
N ALA A 328 32.46 11.70 -2.09
CA ALA A 328 32.91 12.83 -1.27
C ALA A 328 34.35 12.71 -0.75
N SER A 329 34.99 11.54 -0.92
CA SER A 329 36.39 11.26 -0.58
C SER A 329 37.34 11.67 -1.70
#